data_AF-A0A7X4DVC9-F1
#
_entry.id   AF-A0A7X4DVC9-F1
#
_cell.length_a   1.000
_cell.length_b   1.000
_cell.length_c   1.000
_cell.angle_alpha   90.00
_cell.angle_beta   90.00
_cell.angle_gamma   90.00
#
_symmetry.space_group_name_H-M   'P 1'
#
loop_
_entity.id
_entity.type
_entity.pdbx_description
1 polymer ?
#
loop_
_entity_poly.entity_id
_entity_poly.type
_entity_poly.pdbx_seq_one_letter_code
_entity_poly.pdbx_strand_id
1 'polypeptide(L)' 'MTKSEGSQNPVKPSAESIAATARAASRRGLPPVHLWNPPDCGDLDMRIARDGTWFYLGTP' A
#
# COMPACT_ATOMS: atom_id res chain seq x y z
N MET A 1 -26.28 15.33 -14.28
CA MET A 1 -25.36 15.31 -15.44
C MET A 1 -24.17 14.42 -15.09
N THR A 2 -24.23 13.11 -15.34
CA THR A 2 -23.10 12.18 -15.15
C THR A 2 -22.25 12.18 -16.41
N LYS A 3 -20.95 12.49 -16.29
CA LYS A 3 -20.02 12.60 -17.42
C LYS A 3 -19.48 11.21 -17.75
N SER A 4 -19.70 10.78 -18.99
CA SER A 4 -19.25 9.53 -19.58
C SER A 4 -17.74 9.32 -19.39
N GLU A 5 -17.32 8.17 -18.85
CA GLU A 5 -15.92 7.79 -18.77
C GLU A 5 -15.36 7.49 -20.17
N GLY A 6 -14.13 7.92 -20.42
CA GLY A 6 -13.45 7.73 -21.70
C GLY A 6 -13.17 6.27 -22.01
N SER A 7 -13.33 5.91 -23.29
CA SER A 7 -12.97 4.61 -23.85
C SER A 7 -11.52 4.25 -23.49
N GLN A 8 -11.31 3.16 -22.75
CA GLN A 8 -9.98 2.64 -22.44
C GLN A 8 -9.45 1.89 -23.66
N ASN A 9 -8.40 2.41 -24.30
CA ASN A 9 -7.71 1.69 -25.36
C ASN A 9 -7.01 0.44 -24.78
N PRO A 10 -7.17 -0.76 -25.38
CA PRO A 10 -6.52 -1.97 -24.89
C PRO A 10 -5.01 -1.88 -25.18
N VAL A 11 -4.24 -1.45 -24.18
CA VAL A 11 -2.77 -1.52 -24.21
C VAL A 11 -2.37 -2.92 -23.72
N LYS A 12 -1.66 -3.69 -24.54
CA LYS A 12 -1.06 -4.97 -24.10
C LYS A 12 0.08 -4.65 -23.13
N PRO A 13 0.00 -5.05 -21.85
CA PRO A 13 1.11 -4.83 -20.94
C PRO A 13 2.29 -5.74 -21.33
N SER A 14 3.50 -5.19 -21.33
CA SER A 14 4.73 -5.98 -21.39
C SER A 14 5.30 -6.14 -19.98
N ALA A 15 6.18 -7.13 -19.79
CA ALA A 15 6.86 -7.31 -18.51
C ALA A 15 7.65 -6.03 -18.14
N GLU A 16 8.27 -5.39 -19.13
CA GLU A 16 9.03 -4.15 -18.98
C GLU A 16 8.13 -2.99 -18.57
N SER A 17 6.94 -2.84 -19.19
CA SER A 17 6.03 -1.75 -18.84
C SER A 17 5.48 -1.90 -17.42
N ILE A 18 5.13 -3.13 -17.01
CA ILE A 18 4.71 -3.44 -15.63
C ILE A 18 5.84 -3.12 -14.65
N ALA A 19 7.06 -3.57 -14.94
CA ALA A 19 8.22 -3.34 -14.08
C ALA A 19 8.59 -1.85 -13.99
N ALA A 20 8.41 -1.08 -15.06
CA ALA A 20 8.60 0.37 -15.06
C ALA A 20 7.54 1.07 -14.19
N THR A 21 6.27 0.69 -14.31
CA THR A 21 5.17 1.22 -13.48
C THR A 21 5.37 0.88 -12.00
N ALA A 22 5.79 -0.34 -11.65
CA ALA A 22 6.06 -0.73 -10.27
C ALA A 22 7.18 0.12 -9.62
N ARG A 23 8.28 0.36 -10.35
CA ARG A 23 9.37 1.25 -9.90
C ARG A 23 8.96 2.72 -9.80
N ALA A 24 8.02 3.16 -10.62
CA ALA A 24 7.47 4.51 -10.53
C ALA A 24 6.52 4.66 -9.34
N ALA A 25 5.74 3.62 -9.02
CA ALA A 25 4.81 3.60 -7.89
C ALA A 25 5.51 3.59 -6.53
N SER A 26 6.67 2.94 -6.42
CA SER A 26 7.47 2.87 -5.19
C SER A 26 8.09 4.20 -4.75
N ARG A 27 7.94 5.27 -5.54
CA ARG A 27 8.48 6.61 -5.24
C ARG A 27 7.58 7.50 -4.39
N ARG A 28 6.37 7.05 -4.05
CA ARG A 28 5.53 7.78 -3.10
C ARG A 28 6.10 7.58 -1.70
N GLY A 29 6.42 8.68 -1.02
CA GLY A 29 6.91 8.65 0.35
C GLY A 29 5.94 7.95 1.31
N LEU A 30 6.41 7.65 2.51
CA LEU A 30 5.56 7.06 3.55
C LEU A 30 4.32 7.93 3.78
N PRO A 31 3.15 7.31 4.07
CA PRO A 31 1.96 8.07 4.39
C PRO A 31 2.24 9.05 5.56
N PRO A 32 1.65 10.26 5.55
CA PRO A 32 1.87 11.25 6.59
C PRO A 32 1.03 10.90 7.84
N VAL A 33 1.36 9.80 8.50
CA VAL A 33 0.57 9.21 9.61
C VAL A 33 0.35 10.18 10.78
N HIS A 34 1.27 11.14 10.97
CA HIS A 34 1.15 12.18 12.01
C HIS A 34 0.03 13.20 11.76
N LEU A 35 -0.54 13.26 10.55
CA LEU A 35 -1.69 14.10 10.23
C LEU A 35 -3.03 13.40 10.49
N TRP A 36 -3.01 12.10 10.80
CA TRP A 36 -4.21 11.32 11.03
C TRP A 36 -4.56 11.31 12.51
N ASN A 37 -5.80 11.64 12.84
CA ASN A 37 -6.31 11.63 14.21
C ASN A 37 -7.61 10.81 14.32
N PRO A 38 -7.59 9.50 14.02
CA PRO A 38 -8.74 8.62 14.22
C PRO A 38 -8.99 8.35 15.71
N PRO A 39 -10.19 7.89 16.10
CA PRO A 39 -10.39 7.31 17.42
C PRO A 39 -9.51 6.06 17.61
N ASP A 40 -9.16 5.78 18.85
CA ASP A 40 -8.44 4.55 19.22
C ASP A 40 -9.34 3.32 18.99
N CYS A 41 -8.83 2.34 18.26
CA CYS A 41 -9.51 1.08 17.96
C CYS A 41 -9.08 -0.05 18.91
N GLY A 42 -8.23 0.24 19.90
CA GLY A 42 -7.65 -0.72 20.83
C GLY A 42 -6.39 -1.38 20.30
N ASP A 43 -5.72 -2.11 21.19
CA ASP A 43 -4.45 -2.78 20.92
C ASP A 43 -4.64 -4.09 20.12
N LEU A 44 -3.72 -4.35 19.18
CA LEU A 44 -3.58 -5.66 18.53
C LEU A 44 -2.42 -6.44 19.16
N ASP A 45 -2.56 -7.77 19.26
CA ASP A 45 -1.44 -8.65 19.59
C ASP A 45 -0.49 -8.77 18.39
N MET A 46 0.31 -7.73 18.22
CA MET A 46 1.31 -7.59 17.18
C MET A 46 2.59 -7.06 17.80
N ARG A 47 3.70 -7.77 17.54
CA ARG A 47 4.99 -7.44 18.13
C ARG A 47 6.09 -7.52 17.10
N ILE A 48 6.95 -6.51 17.03
CA ILE A 48 8.19 -6.54 16.27
C ILE A 48 9.31 -6.85 17.27
N ALA A 49 9.92 -8.02 17.15
CA ALA A 49 11.05 -8.43 17.99
C ALA A 49 12.33 -7.65 17.63
N ARG A 50 13.33 -7.72 18.52
CA ARG A 50 14.59 -6.98 18.36
C ARG A 50 15.37 -7.37 17.09
N ASP A 51 15.19 -8.59 16.63
CA ASP A 51 15.78 -9.13 15.40
C ASP A 51 15.02 -8.73 14.13
N GLY A 52 13.89 -8.03 14.27
CA GLY A 52 13.01 -7.62 13.18
C GLY A 52 11.91 -8.64 12.85
N THR A 53 11.84 -9.78 13.55
CA THR A 53 10.78 -10.77 13.34
C THR A 53 9.44 -10.20 13.84
N TRP A 54 8.41 -10.26 12.99
CA TRP A 54 7.05 -9.88 13.37
C TRP A 54 6.35 -11.06 14.01
N PHE A 55 5.46 -10.80 14.95
CA PHE A 55 4.61 -11.81 15.59
C PHE A 55 3.18 -11.34 15.52
N TYR A 56 2.28 -12.27 15.20
CA TYR A 56 0.83 -12.09 15.29
C TYR A 56 0.24 -13.24 16.09
N LEU A 57 -0.53 -12.93 17.13
CA LEU A 57 -1.10 -13.94 18.04
C LEU A 57 -0.04 -14.92 18.57
N GLY A 58 1.14 -14.39 18.92
CA GLY A 58 2.27 -15.17 19.42
C GLY A 58 3.05 -16.00 18.39
N THR A 59 2.68 -15.99 17.11
CA THR A 59 3.36 -16.75 16.05
C THR A 59 4.11 -15.82 15.09
N PRO A 60 5.37 -16.13 14.73
CA PRO A 60 6.11 -15.42 13.68
C PRO A 60 5.42 -15.41 12.30
#